data_AF-A0A524LMQ5-F1
#
_entry.id   AF-A0A524LMQ5-F1
#
_cell.length_a   1.000
_cell.length_b   1.000
_cell.length_c   1.000
_cell.angle_alpha   90.00
_cell.angle_beta   90.00
_cell.angle_gamma   90.00
#
_symmetry.space_group_name_H-M   'P 1'
#
loop_
_entity.id
_entity.type
_entity.pdbx_description
1 polymer ?
#
loop_
_entity_poly.entity_id
_entity_poly.type
_entity_poly.pdbx_seq_one_letter_code
_entity_poly.pdbx_strand_id
1 'polypeptide(L)'
;PMESYGPLIEEKKQVFLEEEYQKGVKEMSSADICKMIGGHLGEDSFLYWAFKNNVDVVVPGIMDGAVGSQIWMFSQKHRDFKLNLLEDANLLSGLVFKAKKSGAFMIGGGISKHHTLWWNQYREGLDYAFYITTAQEFDGSLSGALVREAVSWGKVTPKAKEATLHAEVTTILPFIYSALLSKLKK
;
A
#
# COMPACT_ATOMS: atom_id res chain seq x y z
N PRO A 1 11.47 23.06 -4.86
CA PRO A 1 11.54 21.57 -4.96
C PRO A 1 12.47 20.92 -3.92
N MET A 2 13.72 21.40 -3.80
CA MET A 2 14.70 20.81 -2.87
C MET A 2 14.34 21.03 -1.39
N GLU A 3 13.77 22.20 -1.07
CA GLU A 3 13.27 22.55 0.27
C GLU A 3 12.13 21.64 0.76
N SER A 4 11.35 21.07 -0.17
CA SER A 4 10.23 20.18 0.16
C SER A 4 10.64 18.71 0.30
N TYR A 5 11.89 18.35 -0.03
CA TYR A 5 12.31 16.96 -0.12
C TYR A 5 13.41 16.62 0.90
N GLY A 6 14.64 17.08 0.69
CA GLY A 6 15.78 16.62 1.49
C GLY A 6 15.66 17.02 2.96
N PRO A 7 15.82 18.32 3.30
CA PRO A 7 15.89 18.76 4.69
C PRO A 7 14.60 18.55 5.48
N LEU A 8 13.44 18.80 4.86
CA LEU A 8 12.14 18.71 5.55
C LEU A 8 11.76 17.26 5.88
N ILE A 9 12.00 16.31 4.96
CA ILE A 9 11.72 14.89 5.23
C ILE A 9 12.77 14.36 6.21
N GLU A 10 14.04 14.75 6.05
CA GLU A 10 15.10 14.36 6.98
C GLU A 10 14.81 14.79 8.42
N GLU A 11 14.58 16.09 8.65
CA GLU A 11 14.34 16.62 9.99
C GLU A 11 13.10 15.98 10.63
N LYS A 12 11.97 15.97 9.92
CA LYS A 12 10.72 15.43 10.48
C LYS A 12 10.78 13.93 10.72
N LYS A 13 11.35 13.14 9.81
CA LYS A 13 11.37 11.68 9.97
C LYS A 13 12.33 11.23 11.06
N GLN A 14 13.50 11.87 11.18
CA GLN A 14 14.43 11.56 12.27
C GLN A 14 13.78 11.87 13.64
N VAL A 15 13.07 13.00 13.77
CA VAL A 15 12.33 13.33 15.00
C VAL A 15 11.28 12.28 15.33
N PHE A 16 10.44 11.88 14.37
CA PHE A 16 9.39 10.89 14.63
C PHE A 16 9.96 9.52 15.04
N LEU A 17 11.02 9.07 14.37
CA LEU A 17 11.70 7.82 14.70
C LEU A 17 12.36 7.88 16.08
N GLU A 18 12.97 9.01 16.42
CA GLU A 18 13.60 9.23 17.73
C GLU A 18 12.55 9.18 18.86
N GLU A 19 11.37 9.78 18.67
CA GLU A 19 10.28 9.73 19.64
C GLU A 19 9.80 8.30 19.92
N GLU A 20 9.60 7.48 18.89
CA GLU A 20 9.22 6.07 19.06
C GLU A 20 10.35 5.26 19.70
N TYR A 21 11.59 5.52 19.30
CA TYR A 21 12.76 4.86 19.87
C TYR A 21 12.95 5.17 21.36
N GLN A 22 12.69 6.41 21.78
CA GLN A 22 12.71 6.84 23.19
C GLN A 22 11.59 6.21 24.01
N LYS A 23 10.46 5.83 23.38
CA LYS A 23 9.40 5.03 24.01
C LYS A 23 9.77 3.54 24.13
N GLY A 24 10.95 3.14 23.65
CA GLY A 24 11.47 1.78 23.71
C GLY A 24 11.18 0.95 22.46
N VAL A 25 10.63 1.54 21.39
CA VAL A 25 10.39 0.82 20.13
C VAL A 25 11.72 0.58 19.43
N LYS A 26 12.10 -0.68 19.28
CA LYS A 26 13.35 -1.10 18.60
C LYS A 26 13.10 -1.74 17.25
N GLU A 27 11.86 -2.05 16.93
CA GLU A 27 11.50 -2.75 15.72
C GLU A 27 10.19 -2.19 15.16
N MET A 28 10.14 -1.95 13.86
CA MET A 28 8.96 -1.43 13.17
C MET A 28 8.80 -2.09 11.81
N SER A 29 7.55 -2.35 11.40
CA SER A 29 7.17 -2.74 10.04
C SER A 29 6.95 -1.51 9.13
N SER A 30 6.70 -1.71 7.83
CA SER A 30 6.32 -0.57 6.97
C SER A 30 4.97 0.03 7.38
N ALA A 31 4.04 -0.81 7.86
CA ALA A 31 2.77 -0.37 8.42
C ALA A 31 2.95 0.50 9.67
N ASP A 32 3.82 0.10 10.59
CA ASP A 32 4.11 0.88 11.81
C ASP A 32 4.72 2.24 11.46
N ILE A 33 5.65 2.27 10.50
CA ILE A 33 6.23 3.52 10.01
C ILE A 33 5.15 4.42 9.39
N CYS A 34 4.26 3.88 8.55
CA CYS A 34 3.17 4.65 7.96
C CYS A 34 2.20 5.20 9.02
N LYS A 35 1.91 4.39 10.05
CA LYS A 35 1.06 4.76 11.18
C LYS A 35 1.68 5.86 12.04
N MET A 36 2.96 5.72 12.39
CA MET A 36 3.75 6.73 13.10
C MET A 36 3.72 8.05 12.34
N ILE A 37 3.98 8.02 11.03
CA ILE A 37 3.94 9.21 10.19
C ILE A 37 2.53 9.82 10.20
N GLY A 38 1.49 9.02 10.03
CA GLY A 38 0.10 9.49 10.06
C GLY A 38 -0.29 10.20 11.35
N GLY A 39 0.22 9.73 12.50
CA GLY A 39 -0.01 10.33 13.81
C GLY A 39 0.56 11.75 13.98
N HIS A 40 1.56 12.12 13.17
CA HIS A 40 2.23 13.43 13.23
C HIS A 40 1.80 14.40 12.12
N LEU A 41 0.97 13.96 11.18
CA LEU A 41 0.51 14.79 10.05
C LEU A 41 -0.89 15.38 10.32
N GLY A 42 -1.29 16.35 9.50
CA GLY A 42 -2.60 17.00 9.56
C GLY A 42 -3.61 16.45 8.54
N GLU A 43 -4.80 17.06 8.51
CA GLU A 43 -5.96 16.62 7.72
C GLU A 43 -5.75 16.59 6.20
N ASP A 44 -4.74 17.30 5.70
CA ASP A 44 -4.38 17.29 4.27
C ASP A 44 -3.62 16.02 3.84
N SER A 45 -3.33 15.10 4.76
CA SER A 45 -2.54 13.89 4.50
C SER A 45 -3.38 12.62 4.43
N PHE A 46 -3.14 11.80 3.41
CA PHE A 46 -3.67 10.44 3.32
C PHE A 46 -3.31 9.58 4.55
N LEU A 47 -2.05 9.65 5.01
CA LEU A 47 -1.60 8.85 6.16
C LEU A 47 -2.24 9.29 7.47
N TYR A 48 -2.57 10.58 7.61
CA TYR A 48 -3.34 11.06 8.77
C TYR A 48 -4.73 10.41 8.80
N TRP A 49 -5.44 10.40 7.68
CA TRP A 49 -6.76 9.77 7.60
C TRP A 49 -6.69 8.25 7.78
N ALA A 50 -5.66 7.60 7.24
CA ALA A 50 -5.43 6.17 7.47
C ALA A 50 -5.22 5.87 8.96
N PHE A 51 -4.36 6.65 9.64
CA PHE A 51 -4.15 6.57 11.09
C PHE A 51 -5.45 6.79 11.89
N LYS A 52 -6.19 7.87 11.60
CA LYS A 52 -7.42 8.22 12.32
C LYS A 52 -8.53 7.19 12.16
N ASN A 53 -8.60 6.50 11.03
CA ASN A 53 -9.61 5.48 10.76
C ASN A 53 -9.11 4.05 11.03
N ASN A 54 -7.92 3.91 11.63
CA ASN A 54 -7.27 2.61 11.89
C ASN A 54 -7.22 1.71 10.64
N VAL A 55 -6.79 2.30 9.52
CA VAL A 55 -6.56 1.63 8.24
C VAL A 55 -5.06 1.40 8.09
N ASP A 56 -4.66 0.14 7.96
CA ASP A 56 -3.26 -0.23 7.78
C ASP A 56 -2.76 0.12 6.37
N VAL A 57 -1.54 0.65 6.28
CA VAL A 57 -0.89 1.01 5.02
C VAL A 57 0.44 0.29 4.92
N VAL A 58 0.51 -0.73 4.08
CA VAL A 58 1.74 -1.51 3.86
C VAL A 58 2.46 -0.99 2.61
N VAL A 59 3.78 -0.80 2.72
CA VAL A 59 4.64 -0.37 1.61
C VAL A 59 5.72 -1.43 1.38
N PRO A 60 5.49 -2.41 0.48
CA PRO A 60 6.40 -3.54 0.30
C PRO A 60 7.83 -3.13 -0.11
N GLY A 61 7.95 -2.01 -0.82
CA GLY A 61 9.22 -1.43 -1.27
C GLY A 61 9.63 -0.18 -0.48
N ILE A 62 9.41 -0.13 0.84
CA ILE A 62 9.64 1.09 1.66
C ILE A 62 11.07 1.64 1.57
N MET A 63 12.05 0.79 1.26
CA MET A 63 13.46 1.20 1.11
C MET A 63 13.72 2.03 -0.17
N ASP A 64 12.86 1.90 -1.18
CA ASP A 64 12.98 2.61 -2.46
C ASP A 64 12.31 3.99 -2.39
N GLY A 65 12.87 4.87 -1.57
CA GLY A 65 12.38 6.24 -1.43
C GLY A 65 13.04 7.02 -0.30
N ALA A 66 12.69 8.31 -0.19
CA ALA A 66 13.28 9.20 0.82
C ALA A 66 13.06 8.71 2.25
N VAL A 67 11.88 8.15 2.55
CA VAL A 67 11.58 7.56 3.86
C VAL A 67 12.51 6.38 4.16
N GLY A 68 12.70 5.48 3.20
CA GLY A 68 13.62 4.35 3.31
C GLY A 68 15.06 4.78 3.59
N SER A 69 15.54 5.81 2.90
CA SER A 69 16.87 6.38 3.16
C SER A 69 17.00 6.92 4.59
N GLN A 70 15.95 7.58 5.12
CA GLN A 70 15.97 8.09 6.48
C GLN A 70 15.92 6.98 7.54
N ILE A 71 15.15 5.91 7.31
CA ILE A 71 15.17 4.71 8.16
C ILE A 71 16.58 4.10 8.18
N TRP A 72 17.22 3.99 7.01
CA TRP A 72 18.59 3.48 6.92
C TRP A 72 19.57 4.36 7.71
N MET A 73 19.53 5.69 7.54
CA MET A 73 20.38 6.62 8.29
C MET A 73 20.16 6.51 9.81
N PHE A 74 18.89 6.40 10.23
CA PHE A 74 18.54 6.20 11.63
C PHE A 74 19.15 4.89 12.17
N SER A 75 19.05 3.78 11.43
CA SER A 75 19.66 2.49 11.79
C SER A 75 21.20 2.53 11.89
N GLN A 76 21.87 3.48 11.24
CA GLN A 76 23.33 3.66 11.39
C GLN A 76 23.69 4.28 12.74
N LYS A 77 22.83 5.16 13.27
CA LYS A 77 22.97 5.79 14.59
C LYS A 77 22.46 4.88 15.72
N HIS A 78 21.43 4.09 15.45
CA HIS A 78 20.77 3.18 16.39
C HIS A 78 20.86 1.74 15.87
N ARG A 79 21.99 1.06 16.14
CA ARG A 79 22.31 -0.27 15.57
C ARG A 79 21.34 -1.38 16.00
N ASP A 80 20.67 -1.19 17.13
CA ASP A 80 19.64 -2.05 17.69
C ASP A 80 18.25 -1.81 17.08
N PHE A 81 18.03 -0.72 16.33
CA PHE A 81 16.80 -0.49 15.59
C PHE A 81 16.72 -1.39 14.34
N LYS A 82 15.55 -2.00 14.09
CA LYS A 82 15.30 -2.90 12.96
C LYS A 82 14.02 -2.53 12.21
N LEU A 83 14.11 -2.54 10.87
CA LEU A 83 12.94 -2.59 10.00
C LEU A 83 12.58 -4.06 9.78
N ASN A 84 11.42 -4.50 10.27
CA ASN A 84 10.96 -5.87 10.15
C ASN A 84 9.79 -5.99 9.16
N LEU A 85 10.09 -6.39 7.92
CA LEU A 85 9.07 -6.63 6.89
C LEU A 85 8.33 -7.96 7.05
N LEU A 86 8.78 -8.85 7.95
CA LEU A 86 8.01 -10.06 8.29
C LEU A 86 6.74 -9.71 9.05
N GLU A 87 6.75 -8.62 9.84
CA GLU A 87 5.53 -8.15 10.51
C GLU A 87 4.48 -7.62 9.53
N ASP A 88 4.89 -7.00 8.41
CA ASP A 88 3.94 -6.67 7.33
C ASP A 88 3.29 -7.95 6.75
N ALA A 89 4.07 -9.04 6.64
CA ALA A 89 3.55 -10.32 6.17
C ALA A 89 2.61 -10.98 7.20
N ASN A 90 2.91 -10.88 8.49
CA ASN A 90 2.04 -11.35 9.57
C ASN A 90 0.71 -10.56 9.59
N LEU A 91 0.78 -9.24 9.43
CA LEU A 91 -0.39 -8.38 9.31
C LEU A 91 -1.26 -8.79 8.10
N LEU A 92 -0.67 -8.89 6.92
CA LEU A 92 -1.40 -9.22 5.69
C LEU A 92 -1.99 -10.63 5.72
N SER A 93 -1.23 -11.63 6.16
CA SER A 93 -1.74 -13.00 6.33
C SER A 93 -2.91 -13.05 7.32
N GLY A 94 -2.80 -12.32 8.44
CA GLY A 94 -3.85 -12.22 9.45
C GLY A 94 -5.16 -11.64 8.91
N LEU A 95 -5.09 -10.65 8.01
CA LEU A 95 -6.25 -10.05 7.36
C LEU A 95 -6.83 -10.98 6.28
N VAL A 96 -5.97 -11.47 5.39
CA VAL A 96 -6.40 -12.19 4.18
C VAL A 96 -6.93 -13.58 4.51
N PHE A 97 -6.30 -14.32 5.42
CA PHE A 97 -6.70 -15.70 5.72
C PHE A 97 -8.05 -15.75 6.46
N LYS A 98 -8.41 -14.68 7.18
CA LYS A 98 -9.69 -14.57 7.90
C LYS A 98 -10.81 -14.00 7.04
N ALA A 99 -10.50 -13.48 5.84
CA ALA A 99 -11.47 -12.79 5.00
C ALA A 99 -12.45 -13.77 4.32
N LYS A 100 -13.74 -13.70 4.71
CA LYS A 100 -14.82 -14.45 4.04
C LYS A 100 -14.98 -14.05 2.58
N LYS A 101 -14.79 -12.76 2.28
CA LYS A 101 -14.76 -12.19 0.93
C LYS A 101 -13.64 -11.17 0.86
N SER A 102 -12.97 -11.09 -0.27
CA SER A 102 -11.92 -10.10 -0.52
C SER A 102 -12.12 -9.42 -1.87
N GLY A 103 -11.87 -8.11 -1.88
CA GLY A 103 -11.96 -7.28 -3.08
C GLY A 103 -10.72 -6.41 -3.22
N ALA A 104 -10.26 -6.20 -4.46
CA ALA A 104 -9.15 -5.29 -4.73
C ALA A 104 -9.57 -4.20 -5.71
N PHE A 105 -9.32 -2.94 -5.34
CA PHE A 105 -9.33 -1.80 -6.24
C PHE A 105 -7.90 -1.36 -6.50
N MET A 106 -7.38 -1.74 -7.66
CA MET A 106 -5.97 -1.58 -8.03
C MET A 106 -5.83 -0.40 -8.99
N ILE A 107 -5.02 0.57 -8.61
CA ILE A 107 -4.72 1.75 -9.41
C ILE A 107 -3.24 1.68 -9.81
N GLY A 108 -2.97 1.53 -11.10
CA GLY A 108 -1.62 1.34 -11.61
C GLY A 108 -1.03 -0.05 -11.32
N GLY A 109 0.15 -0.31 -11.87
CA GLY A 109 0.80 -1.61 -11.82
C GLY A 109 1.89 -1.74 -10.74
N GLY A 110 2.92 -2.52 -11.05
CA GLY A 110 4.12 -2.65 -10.22
C GLY A 110 3.92 -3.47 -8.94
N ILE A 111 4.71 -3.15 -7.92
CA ILE A 111 4.80 -3.94 -6.69
C ILE A 111 3.48 -3.96 -5.90
N SER A 112 2.73 -2.86 -5.88
CA SER A 112 1.46 -2.76 -5.15
C SER A 112 0.39 -3.71 -5.72
N LYS A 113 0.24 -3.75 -7.05
CA LYS A 113 -0.62 -4.72 -7.75
C LYS A 113 -0.17 -6.14 -7.44
N HIS A 114 1.11 -6.44 -7.61
CA HIS A 114 1.62 -7.79 -7.38
C HIS A 114 1.35 -8.26 -5.96
N HIS A 115 1.72 -7.44 -4.98
CA HIS A 115 1.65 -7.77 -3.58
C HIS A 115 0.20 -8.02 -3.15
N THR A 116 -0.74 -7.19 -3.62
CA THR A 116 -2.18 -7.36 -3.36
C THR A 116 -2.70 -8.71 -3.90
N LEU A 117 -2.36 -9.04 -5.15
CA LEU A 117 -2.79 -10.29 -5.78
C LEU A 117 -2.13 -11.52 -5.13
N TRP A 118 -0.84 -11.43 -4.82
CA TRP A 118 -0.05 -12.51 -4.23
C TRP A 118 -0.64 -12.98 -2.90
N TRP A 119 -0.97 -12.05 -2.01
CA TRP A 119 -1.57 -12.41 -0.72
C TRP A 119 -2.93 -13.08 -0.87
N ASN A 120 -3.77 -12.60 -1.79
CA ASN A 120 -5.09 -13.18 -1.98
C ASN A 120 -5.05 -14.58 -2.61
N GLN A 121 -3.95 -14.99 -3.23
CA GLN A 121 -3.78 -16.36 -3.71
C GLN A 121 -3.91 -17.41 -2.59
N TYR A 122 -3.46 -17.07 -1.37
CA TYR A 122 -3.53 -17.97 -0.21
C TYR A 122 -4.95 -18.20 0.32
N ARG A 123 -5.94 -17.42 -0.13
CA ARG A 123 -7.37 -17.60 0.17
C ARG A 123 -8.18 -18.02 -1.05
N GLU A 124 -7.52 -18.67 -2.02
CA GLU A 124 -8.11 -19.12 -3.30
C GLU A 124 -8.47 -17.97 -4.27
N GLY A 125 -7.95 -16.77 -4.01
CA GLY A 125 -8.06 -15.61 -4.88
C GLY A 125 -9.06 -14.55 -4.42
N LEU A 126 -9.12 -13.45 -5.17
CA LEU A 126 -10.09 -12.38 -4.98
C LEU A 126 -11.50 -12.74 -5.47
N ASP A 127 -12.52 -12.25 -4.75
CA ASP A 127 -13.94 -12.35 -5.16
C ASP A 127 -14.36 -11.18 -6.07
N TYR A 128 -13.68 -10.03 -5.90
CA TYR A 128 -13.90 -8.82 -6.70
C TYR A 128 -12.56 -8.20 -7.06
N ALA A 129 -12.37 -7.80 -8.30
CA ALA A 129 -11.12 -7.18 -8.73
C ALA A 129 -11.38 -6.11 -9.78
N PHE A 130 -11.05 -4.86 -9.47
CA PHE A 130 -11.13 -3.76 -10.42
C PHE A 130 -9.76 -3.14 -10.60
N TYR A 131 -9.27 -3.11 -11.83
CA TYR A 131 -7.93 -2.65 -12.16
C TYR A 131 -7.97 -1.47 -13.13
N ILE A 132 -7.27 -0.38 -12.82
CA ILE A 132 -7.06 0.76 -13.72
C ILE A 132 -5.59 0.80 -14.13
N THR A 133 -5.31 0.84 -15.43
CA THR A 133 -3.92 0.87 -15.93
C THR A 133 -3.76 1.59 -17.26
N THR A 134 -2.55 2.09 -17.51
CA THR A 134 -2.11 2.53 -18.84
C THR A 134 -1.21 1.51 -19.52
N ALA A 135 -0.73 0.49 -18.78
CA ALA A 135 0.14 -0.56 -19.31
C ALA A 135 -0.60 -1.50 -20.27
N GLN A 136 0.16 -2.14 -21.15
CA GLN A 136 -0.35 -2.98 -22.24
C GLN A 136 0.17 -4.42 -22.08
N GLU A 137 -0.63 -5.40 -22.51
CA GLU A 137 -0.34 -6.83 -22.31
C GLU A 137 0.87 -7.34 -23.14
N PHE A 138 1.20 -6.68 -24.26
CA PHE A 138 2.14 -7.21 -25.26
C PHE A 138 3.59 -7.36 -24.75
N ASP A 139 3.98 -6.65 -23.70
CA ASP A 139 5.32 -6.72 -23.13
C ASP A 139 5.48 -7.85 -22.10
N GLY A 140 4.39 -8.59 -21.82
CA GLY A 140 4.37 -9.68 -20.84
C GLY A 140 4.59 -9.21 -19.39
N SER A 141 4.49 -7.91 -19.12
CA SER A 141 4.68 -7.37 -17.79
C SER A 141 3.48 -7.66 -16.90
N LEU A 142 3.72 -7.83 -15.60
CA LEU A 142 2.65 -7.93 -14.62
C LEU A 142 1.77 -6.67 -14.61
N SER A 143 2.35 -5.50 -14.88
CA SER A 143 1.58 -4.25 -14.98
C SER A 143 0.61 -4.29 -16.16
N GLY A 144 1.02 -4.83 -17.31
CA GLY A 144 0.19 -5.01 -18.50
C GLY A 144 -0.83 -6.14 -18.40
N ALA A 145 -0.54 -7.17 -17.59
CA ALA A 145 -1.40 -8.34 -17.41
C ALA A 145 -2.82 -7.95 -16.99
N LEU A 146 -3.81 -8.40 -17.75
CA LEU A 146 -5.22 -8.19 -17.44
C LEU A 146 -5.62 -9.03 -16.22
N VAL A 147 -6.67 -8.60 -15.51
CA VAL A 147 -7.13 -9.33 -14.30
C VAL A 147 -7.55 -10.77 -14.63
N ARG A 148 -8.05 -11.04 -15.85
CA ARG A 148 -8.33 -12.39 -16.34
C ARG A 148 -7.14 -13.34 -16.26
N GLU A 149 -5.91 -12.86 -16.42
CA GLU A 149 -4.70 -13.70 -16.30
C GLU A 149 -4.49 -14.12 -14.83
N ALA A 150 -4.80 -13.24 -13.87
CA ALA A 150 -4.69 -13.58 -12.46
C ALA A 150 -5.62 -14.73 -12.03
N VAL A 151 -6.66 -15.04 -12.81
CA VAL A 151 -7.52 -16.21 -12.60
C VAL A 151 -6.75 -17.51 -12.84
N SER A 152 -5.89 -17.59 -13.86
CA SER A 152 -5.13 -18.82 -14.16
C SER A 152 -4.12 -19.16 -13.06
N TRP A 153 -3.68 -18.14 -12.32
CA TRP A 153 -2.76 -18.28 -11.19
C TRP A 153 -3.46 -18.51 -9.84
N GLY A 154 -4.80 -18.56 -9.80
CA GLY A 154 -5.56 -18.65 -8.55
C GLY A 154 -5.47 -17.40 -7.67
N LYS A 155 -4.99 -16.27 -8.22
CA LYS A 155 -4.94 -14.97 -7.53
C LYS A 155 -6.29 -14.27 -7.55
N VAL A 156 -7.16 -14.65 -8.48
CA VAL A 156 -8.56 -14.22 -8.60
C VAL A 156 -9.41 -15.48 -8.77
N THR A 157 -10.55 -15.54 -8.08
CA THR A 157 -11.44 -16.72 -8.17
C THR A 157 -12.06 -16.82 -9.58
N PRO A 158 -12.35 -18.02 -10.10
CA PRO A 158 -13.00 -18.17 -11.41
C PRO A 158 -14.40 -17.54 -11.51
N LYS A 159 -15.05 -17.30 -10.36
CA LYS A 159 -16.38 -16.67 -10.27
C LYS A 159 -16.31 -15.19 -9.87
N ALA A 160 -15.11 -14.61 -9.82
CA ALA A 160 -14.93 -13.23 -9.41
C ALA A 160 -15.69 -12.28 -10.33
N LYS A 161 -16.19 -11.17 -9.78
CA LYS A 161 -16.58 -10.02 -10.60
C LYS A 161 -15.35 -9.17 -10.83
N GLU A 162 -14.85 -9.18 -12.06
CA GLU A 162 -13.64 -8.46 -12.42
C GLU A 162 -13.86 -7.50 -13.59
N ALA A 163 -13.06 -6.44 -13.62
CA ALA A 163 -12.90 -5.58 -14.78
C ALA A 163 -11.52 -4.96 -14.80
N THR A 164 -10.99 -4.76 -16.01
CA THR A 164 -9.80 -3.94 -16.25
C THR A 164 -10.18 -2.73 -17.10
N LEU A 165 -9.80 -1.53 -16.66
CA LEU A 165 -10.02 -0.27 -17.36
C LEU A 165 -8.70 0.32 -17.83
N HIS A 166 -8.54 0.44 -19.14
CA HIS A 166 -7.41 1.14 -19.73
C HIS A 166 -7.67 2.64 -19.75
N ALA A 167 -7.15 3.35 -18.77
CA ALA A 167 -7.32 4.80 -18.62
C ALA A 167 -6.20 5.40 -17.77
N GLU A 168 -5.95 6.70 -17.96
CA GLU A 168 -5.13 7.48 -17.07
C GLU A 168 -5.94 7.79 -15.78
N VAL A 169 -5.38 7.47 -14.61
CA VAL A 169 -6.12 7.48 -13.34
C VAL A 169 -6.65 8.86 -12.99
N THR A 170 -5.88 9.93 -13.20
CA THR A 170 -6.28 11.29 -12.80
C THR A 170 -7.51 11.77 -13.56
N THR A 171 -7.70 11.29 -14.79
CA THR A 171 -8.89 11.60 -15.59
C THR A 171 -10.15 10.87 -15.13
N ILE A 172 -10.04 9.65 -14.60
CA ILE A 172 -11.20 8.77 -14.39
C ILE A 172 -11.59 8.59 -12.91
N LEU A 173 -10.62 8.68 -12.00
CA LEU A 173 -10.84 8.45 -10.57
C LEU A 173 -11.89 9.39 -9.96
N PRO A 174 -11.95 10.70 -10.29
CA PRO A 174 -13.00 11.58 -9.78
C PRO A 174 -14.42 11.14 -10.18
N PHE A 175 -14.59 10.61 -11.41
CA PHE A 175 -15.89 10.11 -11.89
C PHE A 175 -16.29 8.81 -11.20
N ILE A 176 -15.34 7.89 -11.00
CA ILE A 176 -15.57 6.66 -10.23
C ILE A 176 -16.01 7.00 -8.81
N TYR A 177 -15.31 7.93 -8.16
CA TYR A 177 -15.64 8.39 -6.82
C TYR A 177 -17.05 9.02 -6.76
N SER A 178 -17.38 9.92 -7.68
CA SER A 178 -18.70 10.54 -7.78
C SER A 178 -19.83 9.50 -7.98
N ALA A 179 -19.60 8.50 -8.84
CA ALA A 179 -20.55 7.41 -9.07
C ALA A 179 -20.73 6.53 -7.82
N LEU A 180 -19.65 6.25 -7.09
CA LEU A 180 -19.71 5.51 -5.82
C LEU A 180 -20.52 6.27 -4.77
N LEU A 181 -20.25 7.57 -4.58
CA LEU A 181 -21.02 8.40 -3.64
C LEU A 181 -22.51 8.42 -3.98
N SER A 182 -22.85 8.53 -5.26
CA SER A 182 -24.25 8.53 -5.72
C SER A 182 -24.97 7.19 -5.46
N LYS A 183 -24.22 6.09 -5.44
CA LYS A 183 -24.77 4.76 -5.09
C LYS A 183 -24.86 4.52 -3.58
N LEU A 184 -23.94 5.09 -2.80
CA LEU A 184 -23.87 4.92 -1.34
C LEU A 184 -24.81 5.86 -0.58
N LYS A 185 -25.12 7.05 -1.13
CA LYS A 185 -26.07 8.02 -0.55
C LYS A 185 -27.55 7.67 -0.82
N LYS A 186 -27.86 6.40 -1.06
CA LYS A 186 -29.23 5.88 -1.18
C LYS A 186 -29.74 5.39 0.16
#